data_AF-A0A235CHI4-F1
#
_entry.id   AF-A0A235CHI4-F1
#
_cell.length_a   1.000
_cell.length_b   1.000
_cell.length_c   1.000
_cell.angle_alpha   90.00
_cell.angle_beta   90.00
_cell.angle_gamma   90.00
#
_symmetry.space_group_name_H-M   'P 1'
#
loop_
_entity.id
_entity.type
_entity.pdbx_description
1 polymer ?
#
loop_
_entity_poly.entity_id
_entity_poly.type
_entity_poly.pdbx_seq_one_letter_code
_entity_poly.pdbx_strand_id
1 'polypeptide(L)' 'MTDLVMRVQVLSEPDDWMWQKLRECADERQAVSLGEREYEFYTYSDGCAFQSMCEQFGVDYSTVIEREDGLHTCDKK' A
#
# COMPACT_ATOMS: atom_id res chain seq x y z
N MET A 1 1.27 -4.49 21.72
CA MET A 1 0.62 -4.38 20.40
C MET A 1 1.76 -4.10 19.45
N THR A 2 1.88 -4.87 18.37
CA THR A 2 2.88 -4.55 17.33
C THR A 2 2.30 -3.40 16.54
N ASP A 3 2.66 -2.17 16.90
CA ASP A 3 2.40 -0.96 16.13
C ASP A 3 3.25 -0.98 14.86
N LEU A 4 2.87 -1.85 13.92
CA LEU A 4 3.40 -1.88 12.57
C LEU A 4 2.31 -1.34 11.66
N VAL A 5 2.56 -0.15 11.12
CA VAL A 5 1.69 0.49 10.15
C VAL A 5 2.46 0.58 8.84
N MET A 6 1.87 0.06 7.78
CA MET A 6 2.44 0.06 6.45
C MET A 6 1.59 0.95 5.56
N ARG A 7 2.14 2.07 5.11
CA ARG A 7 1.48 3.01 4.21
C ARG A 7 1.99 2.82 2.79
N VAL A 8 1.09 2.55 1.86
CA VAL A 8 1.40 2.44 0.44
C VAL A 8 0.79 3.62 -0.29
N GLN A 9 1.61 4.39 -1.00
CA GLN A 9 1.19 5.50 -1.84
C GLN A 9 1.42 5.16 -3.31
N VAL A 10 0.38 5.19 -4.11
CA VAL A 10 0.45 4.98 -5.55
C VAL A 10 0.94 6.27 -6.22
N LEU A 11 2.07 6.19 -6.92
CA LEU A 11 2.76 7.34 -7.50
C LEU A 11 2.33 7.60 -8.94
N SER A 12 2.12 6.54 -9.72
CA SER A 12 1.61 6.66 -11.09
C SER A 12 0.07 6.75 -11.11
N GLU A 13 -0.50 7.16 -12.22
CA GLU A 13 -1.95 7.14 -12.43
C GLU A 13 -2.31 5.88 -13.22
N PRO A 14 -2.75 4.79 -12.54
CA PRO A 14 -3.27 3.62 -13.22
C PRO A 14 -4.55 3.96 -14.00
N ASP A 15 -4.87 3.11 -14.98
CA ASP A 15 -6.18 3.15 -15.64
C ASP A 15 -7.32 2.96 -14.61
N ASP A 16 -8.51 3.49 -14.93
CA ASP A 16 -9.69 3.41 -14.05
C ASP A 16 -10.01 1.98 -13.58
N TRP A 17 -9.85 0.99 -14.45
CA TRP A 17 -10.11 -0.41 -14.12
C TRP A 17 -9.07 -1.00 -13.15
N MET A 18 -7.81 -0.55 -13.23
CA MET A 18 -6.76 -0.93 -12.28
C MET A 18 -7.02 -0.27 -10.92
N TRP A 19 -7.46 0.99 -10.93
CA TRP A 19 -7.87 1.69 -9.71
C TRP A 19 -9.01 0.99 -8.98
N GLN A 20 -10.01 0.52 -9.73
CA GLN A 20 -11.09 -0.29 -9.17
C GLN A 20 -10.55 -1.54 -8.50
N LYS A 21 -9.63 -2.27 -9.16
CA LYS A 21 -9.02 -3.49 -8.60
C LYS A 21 -8.18 -3.23 -7.36
N LEU A 22 -7.39 -2.15 -7.35
CA LEU A 22 -6.60 -1.75 -6.19
C LEU A 22 -7.53 -1.36 -5.02
N ARG A 23 -8.61 -0.63 -5.27
CA ARG A 23 -9.58 -0.27 -4.23
C ARG A 23 -10.29 -1.50 -3.65
N GLU A 24 -10.73 -2.42 -4.49
CA GLU A 24 -11.30 -3.70 -4.04
C GLU A 24 -10.30 -4.46 -3.17
N CYS A 25 -9.05 -4.56 -3.60
CA CYS A 25 -7.97 -5.22 -2.87
C CYS A 25 -7.69 -4.58 -1.51
N ALA A 26 -7.67 -3.24 -1.44
CA ALA A 26 -7.51 -2.49 -0.22
C ALA A 26 -8.68 -2.72 0.75
N ASP A 27 -9.92 -2.71 0.24
CA ASP A 27 -11.13 -2.92 1.03
C ASP A 27 -11.21 -4.34 1.61
N GLU A 28 -10.92 -5.37 0.80
CA GLU A 28 -10.84 -6.77 1.24
C GLU A 28 -9.84 -6.97 2.39
N ARG A 29 -8.77 -6.17 2.39
CA ARG A 29 -7.68 -6.20 3.36
C ARG A 29 -7.90 -5.25 4.55
N GLN A 30 -9.07 -4.62 4.64
CA GLN A 30 -9.42 -3.65 5.68
C GLN A 30 -8.40 -2.50 5.77
N ALA A 31 -7.81 -2.13 4.63
CA ALA A 31 -6.90 -1.00 4.55
C ALA A 31 -7.67 0.31 4.75
N VAL A 32 -7.08 1.23 5.48
CA VAL A 32 -7.63 2.57 5.66
C VAL A 32 -7.16 3.43 4.48
N SER A 33 -8.11 4.00 3.75
CA SER A 33 -7.80 4.98 2.71
C SER A 33 -7.50 6.34 3.35
N LEU A 34 -6.27 6.82 3.21
CA LEU A 34 -5.83 8.14 3.72
C LEU A 34 -5.98 9.25 2.66
N GLY A 35 -6.27 8.88 1.42
CA GLY A 35 -6.48 9.81 0.32
C GLY A 35 -6.84 9.08 -0.97
N GLU A 36 -6.84 9.77 -2.10
CA GLU A 36 -7.19 9.15 -3.39
C GLU A 36 -6.20 8.08 -3.84
N ARG A 37 -4.95 8.13 -3.35
CA ARG A 37 -3.84 7.26 -3.76
C ARG A 37 -3.03 6.68 -2.62
N GLU A 38 -3.51 6.79 -1.39
CA GLU A 38 -2.75 6.39 -0.21
C GLU A 38 -3.57 5.46 0.68
N TYR A 39 -2.98 4.32 1.02
CA TYR A 39 -3.61 3.25 1.78
C TYR A 39 -2.73 2.85 2.95
N GLU A 40 -3.35 2.70 4.11
CA GLU A 40 -2.71 2.31 5.36
C GLU A 40 -3.15 0.89 5.74
N PHE A 41 -2.17 0.02 5.98
CA PHE A 41 -2.34 -1.38 6.35
C PHE A 41 -1.78 -1.62 7.75
N TYR A 42 -2.57 -2.26 8.61
CA TYR A 42 -2.17 -2.62 9.97
C TYR A 42 -1.52 -4.00 10.07
N THR A 43 -1.40 -4.71 8.95
CA THR A 43 -0.61 -5.94 8.87
C THR A 43 0.38 -5.86 7.71
N TYR A 44 1.58 -6.36 7.96
CA TYR A 44 2.63 -6.42 6.94
C TYR A 44 2.23 -7.31 5.76
N SER A 45 1.52 -8.42 6.04
CA SER A 45 1.05 -9.34 5.00
C SER A 45 0.06 -8.68 4.04
N ASP A 46 -0.86 -7.87 4.55
CA ASP A 46 -1.85 -7.17 3.72
C ASP A 46 -1.19 -6.10 2.85
N GLY A 47 -0.28 -5.31 3.43
CA GLY A 47 0.49 -4.32 2.67
C GLY A 47 1.34 -4.97 1.58
N CYS A 48 2.02 -6.09 1.86
CA CYS A 48 2.76 -6.84 0.83
C CYS A 48 1.86 -7.41 -0.27
N ALA A 49 0.65 -7.87 0.06
CA ALA A 49 -0.30 -8.35 -0.93
C ALA A 49 -0.79 -7.22 -1.84
N PHE A 50 -0.99 -6.02 -1.30
CA PHE A 50 -1.32 -4.83 -2.10
C PHE A 50 -0.16 -4.39 -2.99
N GLN A 51 1.07 -4.35 -2.47
CA GLN A 51 2.28 -4.09 -3.26
C GLN A 51 2.42 -5.06 -4.43
N SER A 52 2.22 -6.35 -4.18
CA SER A 52 2.27 -7.38 -5.22
C SER A 52 1.22 -7.15 -6.32
N MET A 53 0.09 -6.54 -5.97
CA MET A 53 -0.94 -6.18 -6.94
C MET A 53 -0.53 -4.96 -7.77
N CYS A 54 0.06 -3.94 -7.14
CA CYS A 54 0.65 -2.81 -7.85
C CYS A 54 1.74 -3.28 -8.84
N GLU A 55 2.63 -4.18 -8.41
CA GLU A 55 3.67 -4.76 -9.28
C GLU A 55 3.06 -5.55 -10.46
N GLN A 56 2.01 -6.33 -10.23
CA GLN A 56 1.31 -7.07 -11.30
C GLN A 56 0.70 -6.15 -12.34
N PHE A 57 0.21 -4.97 -11.93
CA PHE A 57 -0.35 -3.98 -12.84
C PHE A 57 0.69 -3.02 -13.42
N GLY A 58 1.96 -3.12 -13.02
CA GLY A 58 3.01 -2.20 -13.44
C GLY A 58 2.78 -0.77 -12.91
N VAL A 59 2.14 -0.65 -11.75
CA VAL A 59 1.86 0.62 -11.08
C VAL A 59 3.01 0.95 -10.14
N ASP A 60 3.58 2.14 -10.29
CA ASP A 60 4.60 2.66 -9.39
C ASP A 60 3.98 3.02 -8.04
N TYR A 61 4.62 2.59 -6.97
CA TYR A 61 4.19 2.89 -5.61
C TYR A 61 5.38 3.16 -4.70
N SER A 62 5.16 3.98 -3.69
CA SER A 62 6.04 4.16 -2.54
C SER A 62 5.45 3.44 -1.33
N THR A 63 6.30 2.99 -0.42
CA THR A 63 5.84 2.41 0.84
C THR A 63 6.67 2.86 2.01
N VAL A 64 5.98 3.29 3.06
CA VAL A 64 6.56 3.65 4.36
C VAL A 64 6.10 2.63 5.38
N ILE A 65 7.05 2.03 6.10
CA ILE A 65 6.76 1.13 7.21
C ILE A 65 7.14 1.86 8.49
N GLU A 66 6.13 2.25 9.26
CA GLU A 66 6.31 2.82 10.58
C GLU A 66 6.26 1.68 11.60
N ARG A 67 7.38 1.50 12.33
CA ARG A 67 7.47 0.65 13.51
C ARG A 67 7.88 1.53 14.66
N GLU A 68 7.32 1.29 15.85
CA GLU A 68 7.60 2.09 17.06
C GLU A 68 9.11 2.18 17.42
N ASP A 69 9.97 1.32 16.85
CA ASP A 69 11.42 1.26 17.13
C ASP A 69 12.36 1.68 15.96
N GLY A 70 11.84 2.37 14.93
CA GLY A 70 12.68 2.99 13.92
C GLY A 70 12.18 2.84 12.48
N LEU A 71 12.12 3.98 11.80
CA LEU A 71 11.71 4.12 10.40
C LEU A 71 12.61 3.27 9.48
N HIS A 72 12.02 2.29 8.80
CA HIS A 72 12.68 1.55 7.72
C HIS A 72 11.96 1.91 6.41
N THR A 73 12.52 2.87 5.66
CA THR A 73 12.04 3.17 4.32
C THR A 73 12.71 2.21 3.35
N CYS A 74 11.90 1.46 2.59
CA CYS A 74 12.37 0.68 1.46
C CYS A 74 12.03 1.43 0.18
N ASP A 75 12.91 2.34 -0.22
CA ASP A 75 12.84 3.01 -1.53
C ASP A 75 13.37 2.05 -2.61
N LYS A 76 12.51 1.60 -3.53
CA LYS A 76 12.92 0.79 -4.69
C LYS A 76 12.87 1.67 -5.94
N LYS A 77 14.03 1.80 -6.60
CA LYS A 77 14.27 2.52 -7.86
C LYS A 77 13.72 1.79 -9.08
#